data_AF-V2XME6-F1
#
_entry.id   AF-V2XME6-F1
#
_cell.length_a   1.000
_cell.length_b   1.000
_cell.length_c   1.000
_cell.angle_alpha   90.00
_cell.angle_beta   90.00
_cell.angle_gamma   90.00
#
_symmetry.space_group_name_H-M   'P 1'
#
loop_
_entity.id
_entity.type
_entity.pdbx_description
1 polymer ?
#
loop_
_entity_poly.entity_id
_entity_poly.type
_entity_poly.pdbx_seq_one_letter_code
_entity_poly.pdbx_strand_id
1 'polypeptide(L)' 'MPTQESDRIASAQQTLDILYEMSQLLNTQLDKETLTTCVRLIEGGVNPEALAAVIEELRRENLARNAREV' A
#
# COMPACT_ATOMS: atom_id res chain seq x y z
N MET A 1 27.73 -9.63 -15.90
CA MET A 1 26.45 -10.33 -16.07
C MET A 1 25.56 -9.88 -14.92
N PRO A 2 24.38 -9.28 -15.13
CA PRO A 2 23.41 -9.14 -14.06
C PRO A 2 23.13 -10.54 -13.51
N THR A 3 23.17 -10.68 -12.19
CA THR A 3 22.82 -11.95 -11.55
C THR A 3 21.31 -12.11 -11.61
N GLN A 4 20.82 -13.35 -11.65
CA GLN A 4 19.38 -13.66 -11.62
C GLN A 4 18.65 -12.95 -10.45
N GLU A 5 19.38 -12.62 -9.38
CA GLU A 5 18.89 -11.83 -8.25
C GLU A 5 18.60 -10.36 -8.60
N SER A 6 19.48 -9.71 -9.36
CA SER A 6 19.25 -8.33 -9.82
C SER A 6 18.00 -8.22 -10.70
N ASP A 7 17.75 -9.22 -11.55
CA ASP A 7 16.55 -9.25 -12.41
C ASP A 7 15.27 -9.41 -11.59
N ARG A 8 15.29 -10.23 -10.52
CA ARG A 8 14.16 -10.39 -9.60
C ARG A 8 13.84 -9.09 -8.85
N ILE A 9 14.88 -8.43 -8.33
CA ILE A 9 14.72 -7.14 -7.62
C ILE A 9 14.14 -6.08 -8.55
N ALA A 10 14.64 -6.00 -9.79
CA ALA A 10 14.12 -5.07 -10.79
C ALA A 10 12.64 -5.34 -11.12
N SER A 11 12.27 -6.61 -11.30
CA SER A 11 10.88 -7.00 -11.57
C SER A 11 9.93 -6.68 -10.40
N ALA A 12 10.35 -6.91 -9.16
CA ALA A 12 9.56 -6.57 -7.98
C ALA A 12 9.35 -5.05 -7.87
N GLN A 13 10.40 -4.26 -8.15
CA GLN A 13 10.30 -2.79 -8.15
C GLN A 13 9.32 -2.30 -9.22
N GLN A 14 9.41 -2.83 -10.44
CA GLN A 14 8.48 -2.50 -11.52
C GLN A 14 7.03 -2.86 -11.17
N THR A 15 6.82 -4.01 -10.51
CA THR A 15 5.49 -4.42 -10.07
C THR A 15 4.91 -3.43 -9.05
N LEU A 16 5.71 -3.03 -8.05
CA LEU A 16 5.29 -2.01 -7.07
C LEU A 16 5.02 -0.65 -7.70
N ASP A 17 5.80 -0.26 -8.71
CA ASP A 17 5.59 1.01 -9.42
C ASP A 17 4.26 1.01 -10.18
N ILE A 18 3.94 -0.09 -10.89
CA ILE A 18 2.64 -0.26 -11.57
C ILE A 18 1.48 -0.23 -10.56
N LEU A 19 1.60 -0.95 -9.44
CA LEU A 19 0.57 -0.95 -8.40
C LEU A 19 0.37 0.44 -7.80
N TYR A 20 1.44 1.23 -7.66
CA TYR A 20 1.34 2.60 -7.17
C TYR A 20 0.65 3.51 -8.19
N GLU A 21 0.97 3.41 -9.48
CA GLU A 21 0.26 4.16 -10.51
C GLU A 21 -1.25 3.83 -10.53
N MET A 22 -1.60 2.54 -10.40
CA MET A 22 -2.99 2.12 -10.25
C MET A 22 -3.65 2.72 -9.01
N SER A 23 -2.94 2.77 -7.87
CA SER A 23 -3.45 3.33 -6.62
C SER A 23 -3.76 4.83 -6.72
N GLN A 24 -2.95 5.57 -7.48
CA GLN A 24 -3.16 6.99 -7.76
C GLN A 24 -4.34 7.20 -8.71
N LEU A 25 -4.44 6.40 -9.78
CA LEU A 25 -5.57 6.47 -10.73
C LEU A 25 -6.92 6.19 -10.05
N LEU A 26 -6.94 5.24 -9.13
CA LEU A 26 -8.13 4.90 -8.34
C LEU A 26 -8.35 5.83 -7.13
N ASN A 27 -7.47 6.82 -6.96
CA ASN A 27 -7.53 7.80 -5.87
C ASN A 27 -7.66 7.15 -4.47
N THR A 28 -6.94 6.05 -4.25
CA THR A 28 -6.91 5.34 -2.95
C THR A 28 -6.20 6.13 -1.85
N GLN A 29 -5.47 7.18 -2.23
CA GLN A 29 -4.67 8.03 -1.34
C GLN A 29 -3.62 7.24 -0.53
N LEU A 30 -3.18 6.10 -1.04
CA LEU A 30 -2.07 5.35 -0.46
C LEU A 30 -0.76 5.89 -1.02
N ASP A 31 0.14 6.30 -0.13
CA ASP A 31 1.53 6.58 -0.47
C ASP A 31 2.30 5.27 -0.71
N LYS A 32 3.49 5.38 -1.29
CA LYS A 32 4.28 4.22 -1.73
C LYS A 32 4.72 3.33 -0.57
N GLU A 33 4.97 3.89 0.61
CA GLU A 33 5.37 3.14 1.80
C GLU A 33 4.20 2.33 2.35
N THR A 34 3.04 2.98 2.49
CA THR A 34 1.82 2.29 2.94
C THR A 34 1.39 1.19 1.97
N LEU A 35 1.45 1.45 0.65
CA LEU A 35 1.14 0.44 -0.36
C LEU A 35 2.08 -0.77 -0.27
N THR A 36 3.39 -0.54 -0.10
CA THR A 36 4.38 -1.61 0.07
C THR A 36 4.07 -2.47 1.30
N THR A 37 3.64 -1.83 2.39
CA THR A 37 3.21 -2.53 3.61
C THR A 37 1.95 -3.37 3.36
N CYS A 38 0.97 -2.83 2.64
CA CYS A 38 -0.25 -3.56 2.27
C CYS A 38 0.08 -4.81 1.44
N VAL A 39 0.97 -4.68 0.44
CA VAL A 39 1.42 -5.81 -0.38
C VAL A 39 2.06 -6.89 0.49
N ARG A 40 2.97 -6.54 1.40
CA ARG A 40 3.61 -7.50 2.32
C ARG A 40 2.60 -8.21 3.23
N LEU A 41 1.59 -7.50 3.73
CA LEU A 41 0.53 -8.09 4.55
C LEU A 41 -0.30 -9.08 3.74
N ILE A 42 -0.68 -8.71 2.52
CA ILE A 42 -1.45 -9.58 1.62
C ILE A 42 -0.65 -10.82 1.21
N GLU A 43 0.63 -10.66 0.89
CA GLU A 43 1.56 -11.78 0.63
C GLU A 43 1.73 -12.69 1.86
N GLY A 44 1.60 -12.13 3.07
CA GLY A 44 1.55 -12.85 4.34
C GLY A 44 0.22 -13.56 4.63
N GLY A 45 -0.76 -13.47 3.74
CA GLY A 45 -2.07 -14.13 3.86
C GLY A 45 -3.16 -13.29 4.52
N VAL A 46 -2.93 -11.98 4.73
CA VAL A 46 -3.98 -11.07 5.20
C VAL A 46 -5.02 -10.88 4.10
N ASN A 47 -6.29 -10.95 4.47
CA ASN A 47 -7.41 -10.69 3.56
C ASN A 47 -7.43 -9.21 3.10
N PRO A 48 -7.40 -8.92 1.78
CA PRO A 48 -7.37 -7.53 1.28
C PRO A 48 -8.59 -6.70 1.67
N GLU A 49 -9.79 -7.28 1.68
CA GLU A 49 -11.02 -6.56 2.02
C GLU A 49 -11.03 -6.13 3.49
N ALA A 50 -10.61 -7.01 4.39
CA ALA A 50 -10.47 -6.70 5.81
C ALA A 50 -9.39 -5.63 6.05
N LEU A 51 -8.27 -5.70 5.33
CA LEU A 51 -7.21 -4.69 5.42
C LEU A 51 -7.71 -3.31 4.96
N ALA A 52 -8.48 -3.25 3.87
CA ALA A 52 -9.08 -2.01 3.39
C ALA A 52 -10.02 -1.40 4.45
N ALA A 53 -10.89 -2.20 5.06
CA ALA A 53 -11.79 -1.75 6.12
C ALA A 53 -11.03 -1.16 7.32
N VAL A 54 -9.92 -1.79 7.73
CA VAL A 54 -9.06 -1.27 8.82
C VAL A 54 -8.42 0.07 8.44
N ILE A 55 -7.90 0.20 7.21
CA ILE A 55 -7.31 1.45 6.72
C ILE A 55 -8.34 2.59 6.71
N GLU A 56 -9.55 2.32 6.23
CA GLU A 56 -10.64 3.30 6.22
C GLU A 56 -11.01 3.76 7.63
N GLU A 57 -11.11 2.84 8.58
CA GLU A 57 -11.44 3.18 9.97
C GLU A 57 -10.32 4.01 10.62
N LEU A 58 -9.05 3.63 10.45
CA LEU A 58 -7.92 4.40 10.98
C LEU A 58 -7.85 5.82 10.40
N ARG A 59 -8.19 6.00 9.12
CA ARG A 59 -8.28 7.33 8.50
C ARG A 59 -9.43 8.14 9.11
N ARG A 60 -10.60 7.52 9.29
CA ARG A 60 -11.76 8.17 9.91
C ARG A 60 -11.46 8.61 11.34
N GLU A 61 -10.85 7.75 12.15
CA GLU A 61 -10.46 8.06 13.54
C GLU A 61 -9.46 9.21 13.61
N ASN A 62 -8.44 9.23 12.75
CA ASN A 62 -7.48 10.34 12.70
C ASN A 62 -8.15 11.67 12.34
N LEU A 63 -9.04 11.69 11.36
CA LEU A 63 -9.80 12.89 11.00
C LEU A 63 -10.68 13.36 12.18
N ALA A 64 -11.39 12.43 12.83
CA ALA A 64 -12.23 12.74 13.98
C ALA A 64 -11.43 13.25 15.18
N ARG A 65 -10.22 12.71 15.41
CA ARG A 65 -9.32 13.18 16.47
C ARG A 65 -8.82 14.59 16.19
N ASN A 66 -8.33 14.85 14.98
CA ASN A 66 -7.84 16.18 14.59
C ASN A 66 -8.95 17.25 14.68
N ALA A 67 -10.19 16.91 14.33
CA ALA A 67 -11.33 17.83 14.42
C ALA A 67 -11.74 18.19 15.87
N ARG A 68 -11.36 17.39 16.87
CA ARG A 68 -11.61 17.67 18.29
C ARG A 68 -10.52 18.52 18.93
N GLU A 69 -9.36 18.61 18.30
CA GLU A 69 -8.20 19.36 18.78
C GLU A 69 -8.16 20.79 18.21
N VAL A 70 -9.10 21.16 17.34
CA VAL A 70 -9.32 22.51 16.76
C VAL A 70 -10.54 23.15 17.38
#